data_AF-A0A0C2BT54-F1
#
_entry.id   AF-A0A0C2BT54-F1
#
_cell.length_a   1.000
_cell.length_b   1.000
_cell.length_c   1.000
_cell.angle_alpha   90.00
_cell.angle_beta   90.00
_cell.angle_gamma   90.00
#
_symmetry.space_group_name_H-M   'P 1'
#
loop_
_entity.id
_entity.type
_entity.pdbx_description
1 polymer ?
#
loop_
_entity_poly.entity_id
_entity_poly.type
_entity_poly.pdbx_seq_one_letter_code
_entity_poly.pdbx_strand_id
1 'polypeptide(L)'
;MRLAKEHCHPRFVLDFLPILKWLPRYNIKQNLINDIIGGLTVGIMHIPQGVFAVVSLMAGSCNLRVSNILESKANNGSLISDLDEDLRMDTSIAILTSLTLCVGLIQIAMALLRLDFLTALLSDQIITGFTTGAAVHVFTAQLNKILGVALPRRSGAGKLIFVYKDLFSSVIAGYANWFTFAISMATIIALFL
;
A
#
# COMPACT_ATOMS: atom_id res chain seq x y z
N MET A 1 6.56 -0.15 61.79
CA MET A 1 7.90 -0.47 61.24
C MET A 1 7.72 -1.44 60.08
N ARG A 2 8.40 -1.19 58.94
CA ARG A 2 8.29 -1.81 57.59
C ARG A 2 7.28 -1.09 56.67
N LEU A 3 7.61 0.11 56.15
CA LEU A 3 8.50 0.47 55.03
C LEU A 3 7.83 0.39 53.63
N ALA A 4 7.44 1.58 53.15
CA ALA A 4 7.77 2.18 51.84
C ALA A 4 7.78 1.30 50.57
N LYS A 5 6.82 1.57 49.66
CA LYS A 5 7.10 2.23 48.37
C LYS A 5 5.80 2.62 47.67
N GLU A 6 5.43 3.90 47.78
CA GLU A 6 4.67 4.54 46.74
C GLU A 6 5.59 4.71 45.51
N HIS A 7 5.21 4.12 44.37
CA HIS A 7 5.78 4.42 43.06
C HIS A 7 4.61 4.66 42.11
N CYS A 8 4.17 5.90 42.02
CA CYS A 8 3.04 6.36 41.21
C CYS A 8 3.45 6.69 39.75
N HIS A 9 4.26 5.84 39.10
CA HIS A 9 4.72 6.02 37.70
C HIS A 9 4.80 4.76 36.80
N PRO A 10 4.44 3.52 37.20
CA PRO A 10 4.54 2.37 36.28
C PRO A 10 3.37 2.26 35.30
N ARG A 11 2.21 2.90 35.54
CA ARG A 11 1.03 2.74 34.67
C ARG A 11 1.23 3.35 33.27
N PHE A 12 1.75 4.56 33.16
CA PHE A 12 1.94 5.23 31.85
C PHE A 12 2.88 4.45 30.91
N VAL A 13 4.01 3.94 31.43
CA VAL A 13 4.98 3.18 30.64
C VAL A 13 4.44 1.78 30.29
N LEU A 14 3.70 1.15 31.20
CA LEU A 14 3.04 -0.14 30.94
C LEU A 14 1.83 -0.01 29.99
N ASP A 15 1.23 1.18 29.89
CA ASP A 15 0.17 1.49 28.92
C ASP A 15 0.74 1.90 27.55
N PHE A 16 1.91 2.55 27.52
CA PHE A 16 2.63 2.87 26.29
C PHE A 16 3.31 1.65 25.65
N LEU A 17 3.82 0.71 26.47
CA LEU A 17 4.46 -0.54 26.03
C LEU A 17 3.69 -1.75 26.57
N PRO A 18 2.54 -2.12 25.97
CA PRO A 18 1.73 -3.25 26.41
C PRO A 18 2.48 -4.60 26.33
N ILE A 19 3.58 -4.66 25.58
CA ILE A 19 4.43 -5.86 25.45
C ILE A 19 4.98 -6.35 26.78
N LEU A 20 5.28 -5.43 27.70
CA LEU A 20 5.81 -5.75 29.02
C LEU A 20 4.77 -6.41 29.94
N LYS A 21 3.46 -6.34 29.60
CA LYS A 21 2.39 -6.96 30.40
C LYS A 21 2.20 -8.45 30.12
N TRP A 22 2.48 -8.89 28.89
CA TRP A 22 2.23 -10.27 28.44
C TRP A 22 3.51 -11.10 28.31
N LEU A 23 4.63 -10.49 27.92
CA LEU A 23 5.91 -11.19 27.73
C LEU A 23 6.39 -11.98 28.97
N PRO A 24 6.28 -11.46 30.21
CA PRO A 24 6.69 -12.21 31.41
C PRO A 24 5.81 -13.43 31.74
N ARG A 25 4.59 -13.51 31.17
CA ARG A 25 3.64 -14.62 31.37
C ARG A 25 3.63 -15.62 30.21
N TYR A 26 4.57 -15.49 29.28
CA TYR A 26 4.59 -16.26 28.05
C TYR A 26 5.27 -17.64 28.22
N ASN A 27 4.54 -18.72 27.91
CA ASN A 27 5.07 -20.09 27.95
C ASN A 27 5.76 -20.46 26.64
N ILE A 28 7.06 -20.19 26.56
CA ILE A 28 7.88 -20.34 25.34
C ILE A 28 7.79 -21.74 24.73
N LYS A 29 7.75 -22.80 25.54
CA LYS A 29 7.81 -24.18 25.05
C LYS A 29 6.57 -24.63 24.25
N GLN A 30 5.40 -24.05 24.53
CA GLN A 30 4.14 -24.44 23.88
C GLN A 30 3.67 -23.39 22.86
N ASN A 31 3.81 -22.11 23.20
CA ASN A 31 3.26 -21.03 22.37
C ASN A 31 4.17 -20.65 21.21
N LEU A 32 5.49 -20.84 21.34
CA LEU A 32 6.42 -20.44 20.28
C LEU A 32 6.19 -21.22 18.97
N ILE A 33 5.85 -22.50 19.08
CA ILE A 33 5.57 -23.35 17.90
C ILE A 33 4.30 -22.87 17.20
N ASN A 34 3.25 -22.57 17.97
CA ASN A 34 1.99 -22.07 17.44
C ASN A 34 2.15 -20.67 16.81
N ASP A 35 2.96 -19.79 17.43
CA ASP A 35 3.24 -18.45 16.92
C ASP A 35 4.11 -18.48 15.65
N ILE A 36 5.05 -19.43 15.54
CA ILE A 36 5.84 -19.61 14.31
C ILE A 36 4.95 -20.11 13.17
N ILE A 37 4.11 -21.11 13.41
CA ILE A 37 3.20 -21.65 12.37
C ILE A 37 2.16 -20.59 11.98
N GLY A 38 1.60 -19.88 12.96
CA GLY A 38 0.67 -18.77 12.73
C GLY A 38 1.32 -17.64 11.98
N GLY A 39 2.51 -17.20 12.40
CA GLY A 39 3.28 -16.13 11.76
C GLY A 39 3.68 -16.48 10.32
N LEU A 40 4.11 -17.72 10.07
CA LEU A 40 4.42 -18.21 8.72
C LEU A 40 3.16 -18.23 7.84
N THR A 41 2.05 -18.76 8.35
CA THR A 41 0.79 -18.87 7.60
C THR A 41 0.25 -17.48 7.24
N VAL A 42 0.22 -16.58 8.21
CA VAL A 42 -0.19 -15.19 8.03
C VAL A 42 0.77 -14.48 7.06
N GLY A 43 2.08 -14.70 7.21
CA GLY A 43 3.11 -14.17 6.30
C GLY A 43 2.87 -14.58 4.84
N ILE A 44 2.63 -15.87 4.59
CA ILE A 44 2.34 -16.40 3.25
C ILE A 44 1.06 -15.80 2.67
N MET A 45 0.02 -15.64 3.49
CA MET A 45 -1.25 -15.06 3.07
C MET A 45 -1.14 -13.58 2.70
N HIS A 46 -0.22 -12.84 3.33
CA HIS A 46 -0.01 -11.42 3.04
C HIS A 46 0.75 -11.16 1.72
N ILE A 47 1.51 -12.12 1.19
CA ILE A 47 2.29 -11.95 -0.05
C ILE A 47 1.41 -11.48 -1.23
N PRO A 48 0.25 -12.11 -1.53
CA PRO A 48 -0.64 -11.65 -2.60
C PRO A 48 -1.63 -10.53 -2.20
N GLN A 49 -1.67 -10.09 -0.93
CA GLN A 49 -2.82 -9.33 -0.42
C GLN A 49 -2.90 -7.89 -0.99
N GLY A 50 -4.02 -7.58 -1.65
CA GLY A 50 -4.22 -6.35 -2.41
C GLY A 50 -4.45 -5.04 -1.64
N VAL A 51 -4.48 -5.02 -0.30
CA VAL A 51 -4.65 -3.77 0.47
C VAL A 51 -3.45 -2.83 0.32
N PHE A 52 -2.25 -3.38 0.09
CA PHE A 52 -1.08 -2.60 -0.32
C PHE A 52 -1.19 -2.06 -1.74
N ALA A 53 -2.12 -2.55 -2.56
CA ALA A 53 -2.26 -2.12 -3.95
C ALA A 53 -2.65 -0.64 -4.03
N VAL A 54 -3.54 -0.15 -3.17
CA VAL A 54 -3.93 1.27 -3.17
C VAL A 54 -2.73 2.14 -2.81
N VAL A 55 -2.00 1.79 -1.75
CA VAL A 55 -0.80 2.53 -1.32
C VAL A 55 0.28 2.49 -2.41
N SER A 56 0.52 1.33 -3.02
CA SER A 56 1.45 1.15 -4.14
C SER A 56 1.05 1.98 -5.36
N LEU A 57 -0.24 2.05 -5.70
CA LEU A 57 -0.74 2.88 -6.79
C LEU A 57 -0.56 4.38 -6.51
N MET A 58 -0.76 4.82 -5.26
CA MET A 58 -0.56 6.21 -4.86
C MET A 58 0.92 6.58 -4.87
N ALA A 59 1.78 5.75 -4.27
CA ALA A 59 3.23 5.94 -4.25
C ALA A 59 3.81 5.93 -5.67
N GLY A 60 3.39 4.99 -6.53
CA GLY A 60 3.79 4.93 -7.93
C GLY A 60 3.30 6.12 -8.75
N SER A 61 2.09 6.62 -8.50
CA SER A 61 1.57 7.82 -9.17
C SER A 61 2.31 9.08 -8.74
N CYS A 62 2.71 9.17 -7.47
CA CYS A 62 3.56 10.24 -6.97
C CYS A 62 4.94 10.19 -7.66
N ASN A 63 5.57 9.01 -7.69
CA ASN A 63 6.87 8.82 -8.33
C ASN A 63 6.85 9.24 -9.80
N LEU A 64 5.86 8.80 -10.58
CA LEU A 64 5.71 9.20 -11.98
C LEU A 64 5.51 10.71 -12.17
N ARG A 65 4.72 11.36 -11.32
CA ARG A 65 4.51 12.80 -11.40
C ARG A 65 5.79 13.58 -11.10
N VAL A 66 6.50 13.19 -10.04
CA VAL A 66 7.73 13.85 -9.63
C VAL A 66 8.84 13.62 -10.68
N SER A 67 9.00 12.40 -11.19
CA SER A 67 9.93 12.08 -12.28
C SER A 67 9.67 12.96 -13.50
N ASN A 68 8.42 13.06 -13.96
CA ASN A 68 8.06 13.90 -15.11
C ASN A 68 8.39 15.39 -14.88
N ILE A 69 8.26 15.89 -13.66
CA ILE A 69 8.63 17.28 -13.31
C ILE A 69 10.15 17.46 -13.35
N LEU A 70 10.91 16.51 -12.81
CA LEU A 70 12.38 16.55 -12.84
C LEU A 70 12.90 16.48 -14.28
N GLU A 71 12.36 15.56 -15.08
CA GLU A 71 12.66 15.44 -16.51
C GLU A 71 12.32 16.73 -17.27
N SER A 72 11.18 17.37 -16.98
CA SER A 72 10.80 18.64 -17.62
C SER A 72 11.76 19.79 -17.28
N LYS A 73 12.40 19.78 -16.11
CA LYS A 73 13.45 20.75 -15.75
C LYS A 73 14.81 20.38 -16.36
N ALA A 74 15.10 19.09 -16.51
CA ALA A 74 16.35 18.58 -17.04
C ALA A 74 16.45 18.72 -18.57
N ASN A 75 15.35 18.64 -19.31
CA ASN A 75 15.30 18.74 -20.78
C ASN A 75 15.73 20.12 -21.35
N ASN A 76 16.15 21.07 -20.51
CA ASN A 76 16.89 22.26 -20.92
C ASN A 76 18.41 22.02 -21.03
N GLY A 77 18.90 20.83 -20.69
CA GLY A 77 20.28 20.38 -20.85
C GLY A 77 20.30 19.02 -21.55
N SER A 78 20.72 19.01 -22.82
CA SER A 78 20.99 17.76 -23.53
C SER A 78 22.25 17.13 -22.93
N LEU A 79 22.17 15.87 -22.50
CA LEU A 79 23.12 14.78 -22.74
C LEU A 79 22.82 13.63 -21.75
N ILE A 80 22.98 12.40 -22.26
CA ILE A 80 23.07 11.11 -21.55
C ILE A 80 21.76 10.29 -21.53
N SER A 81 21.68 9.27 -22.40
CA SER A 81 20.61 8.25 -22.43
C SER A 81 21.03 6.88 -21.88
N ASP A 82 22.32 6.59 -21.69
CA ASP A 82 22.80 5.25 -21.26
C ASP A 82 23.09 5.14 -19.75
N LEU A 83 23.18 6.26 -19.03
CA LEU A 83 23.28 6.27 -17.56
C LEU A 83 21.90 6.36 -16.87
N ASP A 84 20.82 6.30 -17.66
CA ASP A 84 19.48 6.72 -17.25
C ASP A 84 18.77 5.69 -16.35
N GLU A 85 18.96 4.38 -16.56
CA GLU A 85 18.15 3.37 -15.87
C GLU A 85 18.54 3.16 -14.39
N ASP A 86 19.84 3.14 -14.07
CA ASP A 86 20.33 3.05 -12.69
C ASP A 86 19.99 4.33 -11.90
N LEU A 87 20.19 5.49 -12.55
CA LEU A 87 19.85 6.79 -11.98
C LEU A 87 18.34 6.95 -11.72
N ARG A 88 17.49 6.35 -12.56
CA ARG A 88 16.03 6.36 -12.39
C ARG A 88 15.57 5.49 -11.24
N MET A 89 16.23 4.37 -11.00
CA MET A 89 15.97 3.54 -9.83
C MET A 89 16.36 4.30 -8.55
N ASP A 90 17.56 4.86 -8.51
CA ASP A 90 18.04 5.66 -7.39
C ASP A 90 17.14 6.88 -7.12
N THR A 91 16.72 7.57 -8.17
CA THR A 91 15.78 8.70 -8.08
C THR A 91 14.42 8.26 -7.55
N SER A 92 13.89 7.12 -8.03
CA SER A 92 12.62 6.58 -7.55
C SER A 92 12.69 6.21 -6.07
N ILE A 93 13.79 5.59 -5.63
CA ILE A 93 14.01 5.24 -4.23
C ILE A 93 14.12 6.52 -3.37
N ALA A 94 14.81 7.55 -3.85
CA ALA A 94 14.90 8.84 -3.14
C ALA A 94 13.53 9.54 -3.00
N ILE A 95 12.69 9.51 -4.03
CA ILE A 95 11.32 10.07 -3.98
C ILE A 95 10.45 9.28 -2.99
N LEU A 96 10.54 7.95 -3.00
CA LEU A 96 9.74 7.10 -2.12
C LEU A 96 10.17 7.20 -0.65
N THR A 97 11.47 7.28 -0.38
CA THR A 97 12.01 7.44 0.98
C THR A 97 11.65 8.80 1.56
N SER A 98 11.76 9.89 0.78
CA SER A 98 11.31 11.22 1.21
C SER A 98 9.79 11.28 1.44
N LEU A 99 8.99 10.64 0.59
CA LEU A 99 7.53 10.52 0.79
C LEU A 99 7.20 9.76 2.08
N THR A 100 7.85 8.62 2.31
CA THR A 100 7.63 7.77 3.50
C THR A 100 8.03 8.50 4.78
N LEU A 101 9.16 9.20 4.76
CA LEU A 101 9.63 10.03 5.86
C LEU A 101 8.62 11.14 6.17
N CYS A 102 8.12 11.83 5.14
CA CYS A 102 7.11 12.88 5.31
C CYS A 102 5.83 12.34 5.95
N VAL A 103 5.32 11.20 5.48
CA VAL A 103 4.15 10.53 6.06
C VAL A 103 4.39 10.18 7.54
N GLY A 104 5.58 9.66 7.87
CA GLY A 104 5.98 9.37 9.26
C GLY A 104 6.02 10.62 10.15
N LEU A 105 6.57 11.73 9.67
CA LEU A 105 6.58 13.00 10.40
C LEU A 105 5.18 13.54 10.63
N ILE A 106 4.30 13.46 9.63
CA ILE A 106 2.90 13.86 9.76
C ILE A 106 2.19 12.96 10.80
N GLN A 107 2.46 11.66 10.80
CA GLN A 107 1.88 10.73 11.78
C GLN A 107 2.35 11.01 13.21
N ILE A 108 3.64 11.35 13.40
CA ILE A 108 4.18 11.79 14.69
C ILE A 108 3.54 13.12 15.12
N ALA A 109 3.40 14.08 14.21
CA ALA A 109 2.75 15.35 14.49
C ALA A 109 1.27 15.15 14.91
N MET A 110 0.54 14.27 14.22
CA MET A 110 -0.83 13.91 14.59
C MET A 110 -0.91 13.25 15.97
N ALA A 111 0.05 12.39 16.31
CA ALA A 111 0.13 11.76 17.62
C ALA A 111 0.43 12.79 18.74
N LEU A 112 1.34 13.74 18.51
CA LEU A 112 1.68 14.80 19.48
C LEU A 112 0.51 15.76 19.73
N LEU A 113 -0.23 16.11 18.67
CA LEU A 113 -1.43 16.94 18.76
C LEU A 113 -2.65 16.18 19.31
N ARG A 114 -2.51 14.89 19.64
CA ARG A 114 -3.59 14.00 20.08
C ARG A 114 -4.82 14.07 19.17
N LEU A 115 -4.60 14.17 17.85
CA LEU A 115 -5.66 14.22 16.84
C LEU A 115 -6.35 12.87 16.61
N ASP A 116 -6.27 11.95 17.57
CA ASP A 116 -6.99 10.67 17.59
C ASP A 116 -8.52 10.88 17.55
N PHE A 117 -9.00 12.04 18.00
CA PHE A 117 -10.39 12.43 17.81
C PHE A 117 -10.79 12.61 16.33
N LEU A 118 -9.87 12.99 15.45
CA LEU A 118 -10.17 13.21 14.03
C LEU A 118 -10.39 11.91 13.27
N THR A 119 -9.68 10.84 13.65
CA THR A 119 -9.94 9.49 13.12
C THR A 119 -11.26 8.94 13.64
N ALA A 120 -11.65 9.27 14.89
CA ALA A 120 -12.97 8.97 15.42
C ALA A 120 -14.10 9.79 14.78
N LEU A 121 -13.79 10.93 14.14
CA LEU A 121 -14.75 11.77 13.43
C LEU A 121 -15.05 11.29 12.00
N LEU A 122 -14.22 10.39 11.47
CA LEU A 122 -14.51 9.72 10.21
C LEU A 122 -15.61 8.70 10.43
N SER A 123 -16.83 9.06 10.02
CA SER A 123 -17.97 8.17 10.10
C SER A 123 -17.70 6.85 9.34
N ASP A 124 -18.23 5.74 9.84
CA ASP A 124 -18.12 4.42 9.19
C ASP A 124 -18.54 4.46 7.72
N GLN A 125 -19.49 5.33 7.35
CA GLN A 125 -19.96 5.53 5.99
C GLN A 125 -18.89 6.13 5.07
N ILE A 126 -18.09 7.08 5.57
CA ILE A 126 -16.98 7.68 4.81
C ILE A 126 -15.88 6.65 4.58
N ILE A 127 -15.52 5.88 5.62
CA ILE A 127 -14.50 4.84 5.53
C ILE A 127 -14.95 3.76 4.54
N THR A 128 -16.19 3.27 4.68
CA THR A 128 -16.77 2.27 3.77
C THR A 128 -16.82 2.78 2.33
N GLY A 129 -17.29 4.01 2.11
CA GLY A 129 -17.35 4.63 0.78
C GLY A 129 -15.96 4.79 0.14
N PHE A 130 -14.96 5.21 0.92
CA PHE A 130 -13.57 5.29 0.46
C PHE A 130 -13.02 3.90 0.10
N THR A 131 -13.22 2.88 0.94
CA THR A 131 -12.78 1.51 0.67
C THR A 131 -13.47 0.92 -0.56
N THR A 132 -14.78 1.13 -0.75
CA THR A 132 -15.48 0.68 -1.96
C THR A 132 -14.97 1.39 -3.21
N GLY A 133 -14.74 2.71 -3.15
CA GLY A 133 -14.15 3.47 -4.26
C GLY A 133 -12.73 2.99 -4.61
N ALA A 134 -11.92 2.74 -3.57
CA ALA A 134 -10.58 2.18 -3.74
C ALA A 134 -10.62 0.75 -4.31
N ALA A 135 -11.59 -0.07 -3.93
CA ALA A 135 -11.77 -1.42 -4.48
C ALA A 135 -12.09 -1.38 -5.98
N VAL A 136 -12.97 -0.48 -6.44
CA VAL A 136 -13.23 -0.27 -7.88
C VAL A 136 -11.97 0.19 -8.60
N HIS A 137 -11.16 1.06 -7.97
CA HIS A 137 -9.89 1.52 -8.54
C HIS A 137 -8.88 0.39 -8.70
N VAL A 138 -8.72 -0.46 -7.67
CA VAL A 138 -7.84 -1.63 -7.70
C VAL A 138 -8.34 -2.64 -8.73
N PHE A 139 -9.63 -2.94 -8.76
CA PHE A 139 -10.24 -3.82 -9.76
C PHE A 139 -9.91 -3.36 -11.18
N THR A 140 -10.11 -2.06 -11.46
CA THR A 140 -9.79 -1.47 -12.76
C THR A 140 -8.30 -1.59 -13.11
N ALA A 141 -7.41 -1.47 -12.12
CA ALA A 141 -5.97 -1.61 -12.31
C ALA A 141 -5.50 -3.06 -12.55
N GLN A 142 -6.35 -4.06 -12.27
CA GLN A 142 -6.07 -5.47 -12.55
C GLN A 142 -6.77 -5.97 -13.82
N LEU A 143 -7.88 -5.34 -14.25
CA LEU A 143 -8.63 -5.72 -15.45
C LEU A 143 -7.77 -5.75 -16.72
N ASN A 144 -6.86 -4.79 -16.89
CA ASN A 144 -5.95 -4.75 -18.03
C ASN A 144 -4.97 -5.93 -18.06
N LYS A 145 -4.55 -6.43 -16.89
CA LYS A 145 -3.70 -7.62 -16.77
C LYS A 145 -4.49 -8.90 -17.05
N ILE A 146 -5.73 -8.99 -16.58
CA ILE A 146 -6.63 -10.12 -16.83
C ILE A 146 -6.93 -10.27 -18.33
N LEU A 147 -7.14 -9.16 -19.04
CA LEU A 147 -7.39 -9.16 -20.49
C LEU A 147 -6.12 -9.24 -21.35
N GLY A 148 -4.94 -9.14 -20.74
CA GLY A 148 -3.65 -9.22 -21.44
C GLY A 148 -3.35 -8.03 -22.36
N VAL A 149 -3.92 -6.85 -22.10
CA VAL A 149 -3.75 -5.66 -22.94
C VAL A 149 -2.84 -4.63 -22.27
N ALA A 150 -1.81 -4.20 -22.98
CA ALA A 150 -0.94 -3.09 -22.55
C ALA A 150 -1.62 -1.74 -22.84
N LEU A 151 -2.16 -1.10 -21.80
CA LEU A 151 -2.76 0.23 -21.90
C LEU A 151 -1.77 1.33 -21.49
N PRO A 152 -1.73 2.47 -22.21
CA PRO A 152 -0.88 3.58 -21.84
C PRO A 152 -1.27 4.14 -20.47
N ARG A 153 -0.26 4.37 -19.62
CA ARG A 153 -0.46 4.90 -18.26
C ARG A 153 -0.81 6.39 -18.32
N ARG A 154 -2.10 6.74 -18.26
CA ARG A 154 -2.55 8.14 -18.10
C ARG A 154 -2.64 8.53 -16.62
N SER A 155 -2.36 9.80 -16.31
CA SER A 155 -2.49 10.40 -14.97
C SER A 155 -3.40 11.63 -15.06
N GLY A 156 -4.31 11.81 -14.10
CA GLY A 156 -5.25 12.95 -14.07
C GLY A 156 -6.60 12.64 -13.42
N ALA A 157 -7.40 13.68 -13.19
CA ALA A 157 -8.79 13.53 -12.76
C ALA A 157 -9.61 12.85 -13.87
N GLY A 158 -10.50 11.91 -13.50
CA GLY A 158 -11.29 11.15 -14.47
C GLY A 158 -10.52 10.03 -15.20
N LYS A 159 -9.29 9.68 -14.78
CA LYS A 159 -8.49 8.57 -15.35
C LYS A 159 -9.30 7.28 -15.51
N LEU A 160 -10.15 6.95 -14.54
CA LEU A 160 -10.94 5.72 -14.55
C LEU A 160 -11.79 5.59 -15.82
N ILE A 161 -12.47 6.66 -16.23
CA ILE A 161 -13.35 6.69 -17.39
C ILE A 161 -12.56 6.50 -18.69
N PHE A 162 -11.39 7.17 -18.79
CA PHE A 162 -10.50 7.01 -19.94
C PHE A 162 -9.95 5.58 -20.03
N VAL A 163 -9.59 4.96 -18.91
CA VAL A 163 -9.13 3.56 -18.87
C VAL A 163 -10.23 2.61 -19.33
N TYR A 164 -11.48 2.79 -18.89
CA TYR A 164 -12.61 1.98 -19.38
C TYR A 164 -12.84 2.16 -20.88
N LYS A 165 -12.77 3.39 -21.40
CA LYS A 165 -12.90 3.65 -22.84
C LYS A 165 -11.80 2.96 -23.65
N ASP A 166 -10.55 3.11 -23.22
CA ASP A 166 -9.40 2.50 -23.91
C ASP A 166 -9.49 0.96 -23.83
N LEU A 167 -9.90 0.41 -22.69
CA LEU A 167 -10.08 -1.03 -22.49
C LEU A 167 -11.18 -1.61 -23.39
N PHE A 168 -12.36 -0.98 -23.46
CA PHE A 168 -13.44 -1.44 -24.33
C PHE A 168 -13.05 -1.35 -25.81
N SER A 169 -12.36 -0.27 -26.20
CA SER A 169 -11.83 -0.12 -27.56
C SER A 169 -10.79 -1.18 -27.91
N SER A 170 -9.93 -1.59 -26.97
CA SER A 170 -8.93 -2.64 -27.20
C SER A 170 -9.54 -4.04 -27.28
N VAL A 171 -10.61 -4.30 -26.51
CA VAL A 171 -11.35 -5.56 -26.57
C VAL A 171 -12.10 -5.69 -27.90
N ILE A 172 -12.80 -4.64 -28.33
CA ILE A 172 -13.57 -4.67 -29.58
C ILE A 172 -12.67 -4.73 -30.82
N ALA A 173 -11.46 -4.16 -30.74
CA ALA A 173 -10.46 -4.22 -31.81
C ALA A 173 -9.74 -5.58 -31.90
N GLY A 174 -10.04 -6.54 -31.02
CA GLY A 174 -9.52 -7.91 -31.10
C GLY A 174 -8.07 -8.08 -30.59
N TYR A 175 -7.50 -7.09 -29.91
CA TYR A 175 -6.15 -7.18 -29.32
C TYR A 175 -6.13 -7.90 -27.96
N ALA A 176 -7.29 -8.31 -27.44
CA ALA A 176 -7.38 -8.99 -26.15
C ALA A 176 -6.91 -10.46 -26.24
N ASN A 177 -6.04 -10.86 -25.33
CA ASN A 177 -5.56 -12.24 -25.28
C ASN A 177 -6.56 -13.11 -24.50
N TRP A 178 -7.40 -13.85 -25.22
CA TRP A 178 -8.45 -14.67 -24.63
C TRP A 178 -7.90 -15.82 -23.76
N PHE A 179 -6.69 -16.32 -24.05
CA PHE A 179 -6.05 -17.35 -23.22
C PHE A 179 -5.68 -16.80 -21.83
N THR A 180 -5.13 -15.58 -21.75
CA THR A 180 -4.83 -14.92 -20.48
C THR A 180 -6.10 -14.68 -19.65
N PHE A 181 -7.19 -14.30 -20.32
CA PHE A 181 -8.49 -14.15 -19.68
C PHE A 181 -9.01 -15.48 -19.13
N ALA A 182 -8.96 -16.56 -19.91
CA ALA A 182 -9.42 -17.88 -19.50
C ALA A 182 -8.63 -18.43 -18.30
N ILE A 183 -7.29 -18.29 -18.31
CA ILE A 183 -6.43 -18.71 -17.19
C ILE A 183 -6.75 -17.91 -15.93
N SER A 184 -6.90 -16.58 -16.06
CA SER A 184 -7.22 -15.71 -14.92
C SER A 184 -8.60 -16.03 -14.32
N MET A 185 -9.59 -16.34 -15.17
CA MET A 185 -10.92 -16.73 -14.71
C MET A 185 -10.90 -18.09 -14.00
N ALA A 186 -10.17 -19.06 -14.55
CA ALA A 186 -10.02 -20.39 -13.95
C ALA A 186 -9.35 -20.32 -12.56
N THR A 187 -8.31 -19.49 -12.40
CA THR A 187 -7.63 -19.31 -11.11
C THR A 187 -8.52 -18.61 -10.07
N ILE A 188 -9.31 -17.60 -10.48
CA ILE A 188 -10.28 -16.95 -9.59
C ILE A 188 -11.34 -17.95 -9.10
N ILE A 189 -11.87 -18.78 -10.01
CA ILE A 189 -12.86 -19.81 -9.65
C ILE A 189 -12.24 -20.83 -8.68
N ALA A 190 -11.02 -21.31 -8.97
CA ALA A 190 -10.35 -22.30 -8.13
C ALA A 190 -9.96 -21.78 -6.73
N LEU A 191 -9.78 -20.46 -6.56
CA LEU A 191 -9.54 -19.84 -5.25
C LEU A 191 -10.84 -19.58 -4.47
N PHE A 192 -11.97 -19.47 -5.16
CA PHE A 192 -13.27 -19.25 -4.53
C PHE A 192 -13.96 -20.57 -4.13
N LEU A 193 -13.70 -21.64 -4.88
CA LEU A 193 -14.09 -23.01 -4.57
C LEU A 193 -13.26 -23.59 -3.42
#